data_AF-A0A955Z528-F1
#
_entry.id   AF-A0A955Z528-F1
#
_cell.length_a   1.000
_cell.length_b   1.000
_cell.length_c   1.000
_cell.angle_alpha   90.00
_cell.angle_beta   90.00
_cell.angle_gamma   90.00
#
_symmetry.space_group_name_H-M   'P 1'
#
loop_
_entity.id
_entity.type
_entity.pdbx_description
1 polymer ?
#
loop_
_entity_poly.entity_id
_entity_poly.type
_entity_poly.pdbx_seq_one_letter_code
_entity_poly.pdbx_strand_id
1 'polypeptide(L)'
;MSRHLRVLREAGLVRDEIVGRERRYALDLDALAPLEAFLRELHAPTRAQAWSRRLDALETEVHRARRDRREGEAARSPAPRRKARAR
;
A
#
# COMPACT_ATOMS: atom_id res chain seq x y z
N MET A 1 -4.96 -3.59 33.13
CA MET A 1 -4.22 -2.57 32.36
C MET A 1 -5.02 -2.29 31.09
N SER A 2 -5.23 -1.02 30.71
CA SER A 2 -5.90 -0.69 29.43
C SER A 2 -5.15 -1.36 28.28
N ARG A 3 -5.88 -2.00 27.35
CA ARG A 3 -5.31 -2.65 26.16
C ARG A 3 -4.41 -1.68 25.38
N HIS A 4 -4.81 -0.41 25.29
CA HIS A 4 -4.04 0.63 24.59
C HIS A 4 -2.70 0.92 25.25
N LEU A 5 -2.65 1.05 26.59
CA LEU A 5 -1.39 1.30 27.30
C LEU A 5 -0.40 0.15 27.17
N ARG A 6 -0.89 -1.09 27.13
CA ARG A 6 -0.06 -2.26 26.90
C ARG A 6 0.63 -2.18 25.54
N VAL A 7 -0.13 -1.92 24.48
CA VAL A 7 0.41 -1.83 23.11
C VAL A 7 1.41 -0.67 22.99
N LEU A 8 1.11 0.48 23.58
CA LEU A 8 2.01 1.63 23.54
C LEU A 8 3.33 1.38 24.28
N ARG A 9 3.29 0.66 25.40
CA ARG A 9 4.50 0.28 26.14
C ARG A 9 5.32 -0.78 25.42
N GLU A 10 4.68 -1.78 24.83
CA GLU A 10 5.33 -2.78 23.97
C GLU A 10 6.00 -2.13 22.75
N ALA A 11 5.41 -1.07 22.20
CA ALA A 11 5.95 -0.28 21.10
C ALA A 11 7.02 0.75 21.54
N GLY A 12 7.31 0.89 22.84
CA GLY A 12 8.29 1.85 23.36
C GLY A 12 7.83 3.32 23.36
N LEU A 13 6.53 3.58 23.12
CA LEU A 13 5.96 4.93 23.03
C LEU A 13 5.57 5.52 24.39
N VAL A 14 5.69 4.74 25.47
CA VAL A 14 5.30 5.16 26.82
C VAL A 14 6.39 4.77 27.80
N ARG A 15 6.80 5.75 28.62
CA ARG A 15 7.67 5.54 29.78
C ARG A 15 6.82 5.37 31.03
N ASP A 16 7.11 4.33 31.81
CA ASP A 16 6.51 4.11 33.11
C ASP A 16 7.46 4.51 34.25
N GLU A 17 6.97 5.32 35.17
CA GLU A 17 7.68 5.74 36.39
C GLU A 17 6.85 5.39 37.62
N ILE A 18 7.49 4.82 38.64
CA ILE A 18 6.85 4.54 39.92
C ILE A 18 7.14 5.71 40.86
N VAL A 19 6.09 6.45 41.24
CA VAL A 19 6.17 7.56 42.20
C VAL A 19 5.42 7.15 43.47
N GLY A 20 6.17 6.62 44.45
CA GLY A 20 5.60 6.10 45.69
C GLY A 20 4.68 4.89 45.43
N ARG A 21 3.37 5.10 45.59
CA ARG A 21 2.34 4.07 45.33
C ARG A 21 1.66 4.21 43.96
N GLU A 22 1.99 5.26 43.21
CA GLU A 22 1.41 5.54 41.90
C GLU A 22 2.34 5.08 40.77
N ARG A 23 1.74 4.60 39.67
CA ARG A 23 2.44 4.44 38.38
C ARG A 23 2.02 5.58 37.47
N ARG A 24 2.99 6.40 37.07
CA ARG A 24 2.81 7.47 36.09
C ARG A 24 3.26 6.98 34.74
N TYR A 25 2.46 7.26 33.72
CA TYR A 25 2.76 6.94 32.33
C TYR A 25 2.92 8.24 31.57
N ALA A 26 4.09 8.44 30.98
CA ALA A 26 4.36 9.58 30.11
C ALA A 26 4.53 9.09 28.67
N LEU A 27 3.91 9.77 27.72
CA LEU A 27 4.14 9.51 26.30
C LEU A 27 5.55 9.95 25.94
N ASP A 28 6.25 9.14 25.16
CA ASP A 28 7.54 9.45 24.57
C ASP A 28 7.36 9.62 23.06
N LEU A 29 7.28 10.88 22.61
CA LEU A 29 7.09 11.19 21.20
C LEU A 29 8.39 11.00 20.39
N ASP A 30 9.56 11.04 21.04
CA ASP A 30 10.84 10.87 20.37
C ASP A 30 10.98 9.43 19.82
N ALA A 31 10.29 8.46 20.43
CA ALA A 31 10.18 7.10 19.91
C ALA A 31 9.50 7.03 18.51
N LEU A 32 8.81 8.08 18.06
CA LEU A 32 8.27 8.19 16.70
C LEU A 32 9.28 8.73 15.67
N ALA A 33 10.46 9.19 16.09
CA ALA A 33 11.45 9.77 15.18
C ALA A 33 11.82 8.88 13.98
N PRO A 34 11.97 7.54 14.12
CA PRO A 34 12.22 6.66 12.96
C PRO A 34 11.07 6.66 11.94
N LEU A 35 9.82 6.70 12.42
CA LEU A 35 8.65 6.77 11.55
C LEU A 35 8.59 8.13 10.84
N GLU A 36 8.84 9.22 11.54
CA GLU A 36 8.89 10.55 10.95
C GLU A 36 9.99 10.66 9.88
N ALA A 37 11.17 10.08 10.15
CA ALA A 37 12.26 10.03 9.19
C ALA A 37 11.88 9.24 7.94
N PHE A 38 11.25 8.07 8.13
CA PHE A 38 10.75 7.26 7.03
C PHE A 38 9.71 8.00 6.18
N LEU A 39 8.73 8.66 6.82
CA LEU A 39 7.70 9.42 6.11
C LEU A 39 8.29 10.62 5.35
N ARG A 40 9.29 11.29 5.94
CA ARG A 40 10.01 12.39 5.28
C ARG A 40 10.73 11.91 4.03
N GLU A 41 11.40 10.76 4.11
CA GLU A 41 12.08 10.15 2.97
C GLU A 41 11.07 9.69 1.91
N LEU A 42 9.97 9.07 2.33
CA LEU A 42 8.92 8.59 1.43
C LEU A 42 8.29 9.74 0.63
N HIS A 43 8.01 10.85 1.30
CA HIS A 43 7.46 12.06 0.68
C HIS A 43 8.51 12.95 -0.01
N ALA A 44 9.80 12.57 0.04
CA ALA A 44 10.84 13.34 -0.62
C ALA A 44 10.50 13.47 -2.12
N PRO A 45 10.52 14.70 -2.70
CA PRO A 45 10.03 14.95 -4.05
C PRO A 45 10.62 14.00 -5.11
N THR A 46 11.92 13.75 -5.03
CA THR A 46 12.65 12.85 -5.94
C THR A 46 12.12 11.42 -5.88
N ARG A 47 11.84 10.91 -4.67
CA ARG A 47 11.34 9.55 -4.45
C ARG A 47 9.88 9.43 -4.85
N ALA A 48 9.04 10.39 -4.46
CA ALA A 48 7.63 10.44 -4.83
C ALA A 48 7.44 10.45 -6.35
N GLN A 49 8.20 11.29 -7.08
CA GLN A 49 8.17 11.32 -8.55
C GLN A 49 8.65 10.00 -9.17
N ALA A 50 9.68 9.37 -8.61
CA ALA A 50 10.17 8.09 -9.10
C ALA A 50 9.14 6.97 -8.90
N TRP A 51 8.37 7.00 -7.81
CA TRP A 51 7.25 6.08 -7.60
C TRP A 51 6.12 6.34 -8.59
N SER A 52 5.73 7.60 -8.80
CA SER A 52 4.72 7.95 -9.81
C SER A 52 5.08 7.37 -11.18
N ARG A 53 6.29 7.65 -11.68
CA ARG A 53 6.73 7.13 -12.99
C ARG A 53 6.69 5.61 -13.10
N ARG A 54 7.07 4.90 -12.01
CA ARG A 54 7.02 3.43 -11.99
C ARG A 54 5.59 2.89 -12.01
N LEU A 55 4.67 3.57 -11.30
CA LEU A 55 3.26 3.21 -11.28
C LEU A 55 2.58 3.51 -12.62
N ASP A 56 2.90 4.63 -13.26
CA ASP A 56 2.41 4.98 -14.60
C ASP A 56 2.86 3.94 -15.65
N ALA A 57 4.12 3.50 -15.57
CA ALA A 57 4.64 2.44 -16.43
C ALA A 57 3.92 1.10 -16.18
N LEU A 58 3.65 0.77 -14.91
CA LEU A 58 2.91 -0.43 -14.55
C LEU A 58 1.46 -0.38 -15.09
N GLU A 59 0.79 0.75 -14.99
CA GLU A 59 -0.55 0.94 -15.55
C GLU A 59 -0.56 0.66 -17.06
N THR A 60 0.43 1.20 -17.77
CA THR A 60 0.60 0.96 -19.21
C THR A 60 0.74 -0.53 -19.53
N GLU A 61 1.59 -1.24 -18.79
CA GLU A 61 1.81 -2.68 -19.00
C GLU A 61 0.57 -3.52 -18.65
N VAL A 62 -0.18 -3.13 -17.61
CA VAL A 62 -1.47 -3.76 -17.29
C VAL A 62 -2.47 -3.57 -18.43
N HIS A 63 -2.54 -2.39 -19.04
CA HIS A 63 -3.41 -2.13 -20.18
C HIS A 63 -3.02 -2.94 -21.42
N ARG A 64 -1.71 -3.06 -21.70
CA ARG A 64 -1.19 -3.89 -22.79
C ARG A 64 -1.56 -5.36 -22.57
N ALA A 65 -1.24 -5.93 -21.40
CA ALA A 65 -1.54 -7.32 -21.08
C ALA A 65 -3.05 -7.64 -21.16
N ARG A 66 -3.91 -6.68 -20.76
CA ARG A 66 -5.37 -6.80 -20.90
C ARG A 66 -5.81 -6.79 -22.37
N ARG A 67 -5.20 -5.97 -23.22
CA ARG A 67 -5.50 -5.92 -24.67
C ARG A 67 -5.09 -7.23 -25.34
N ASP A 68 -3.86 -7.68 -25.12
CA ASP A 68 -3.33 -8.90 -25.73
C ASP A 68 -4.17 -10.12 -25.36
N ARG A 69 -4.66 -10.19 -24.11
CA ARG A 69 -5.60 -11.23 -23.67
C ARG A 69 -6.91 -11.20 -24.46
N ARG A 70 -7.51 -10.02 -24.66
CA ARG A 70 -8.76 -9.86 -25.41
C ARG A 70 -8.60 -10.24 -26.88
N GLU A 71 -7.49 -9.85 -27.50
CA GLU A 71 -7.19 -10.22 -28.89
C GLU A 71 -6.98 -11.73 -29.03
N GLY A 72 -6.27 -12.35 -28.08
CA GLY A 72 -6.12 -13.81 -28.03
C GLY A 72 -7.44 -14.55 -27.78
N GLU A 73 -8.37 -13.98 -26.99
CA GLU A 73 -9.73 -14.53 -26.83
C GLU A 73 -10.57 -14.39 -28.11
N ALA A 74 -10.51 -13.23 -28.79
CA ALA A 74 -11.20 -13.02 -30.06
C ALA A 74 -10.68 -13.96 -31.15
N ALA A 75 -9.36 -14.19 -31.23
CA ALA A 75 -8.75 -15.12 -32.17
C ALA A 75 -9.10 -16.60 -31.87
N ARG A 76 -9.37 -16.93 -30.60
CA ARG A 76 -9.79 -18.28 -30.17
C ARG A 76 -11.28 -18.51 -30.28
N SER A 77 -12.09 -17.46 -30.45
CA SER A 77 -13.53 -17.58 -30.65
C SER A 77 -13.83 -17.83 -32.13
N PRO A 78 -14.27 -19.03 -32.53
CA PRO A 78 -14.62 -19.29 -33.93
C PRO A 78 -15.80 -18.40 -34.30
N ALA A 79 -15.63 -17.56 -35.31
CA ALA A 79 -16.66 -16.66 -35.81
C ALA A 79 -18.00 -17.42 -36.00
N PRO A 80 -19.15 -16.86 -35.56
CA PRO A 80 -20.42 -17.52 -35.78
C PRO A 80 -20.64 -17.62 -37.29
N ARG A 81 -20.64 -18.86 -37.81
CA ARG A 81 -20.95 -19.17 -39.20
C ARG A 81 -22.29 -18.51 -39.53
N ARG A 82 -22.27 -17.37 -40.24
CA ARG A 82 -23.47 -16.80 -40.87
C ARG A 82 -24.01 -17.89 -41.80
N LYS A 83 -25.09 -18.54 -41.39
CA LYS A 83 -25.82 -19.47 -42.25
C LYS A 83 -26.31 -18.66 -43.44
N ALA A 84 -25.66 -18.83 -44.59
CA ALA A 84 -26.21 -18.43 -45.87
C ALA A 84 -27.52 -19.20 -46.05
N ARG A 85 -28.65 -18.51 -45.90
CA ARG A 85 -29.95 -19.04 -46.29
C ARG A 85 -30.00 -18.97 -47.81
N ALA A 86 -30.00 -20.15 -48.41
CA ALA A 86 -30.13 -20.38 -49.83
C ALA A 86 -31.57 -20.17 -50.31
N ARG A 87 -31.65 -19.69 -51.56
CA ARG A 87 -32.75 -19.76 -52.54
C ARG A 87 -34.01 -18.94 -52.29
#